data_AF-A0A958FW15-F1
#
_entry.id   AF-A0A958FW15-F1
#
_cell.length_a   1.000
_cell.length_b   1.000
_cell.length_c   1.000
_cell.angle_alpha   90.00
_cell.angle_beta   90.00
_cell.angle_gamma   90.00
#
_symmetry.space_group_name_H-M   'P 1'
#
loop_
_entity.id
_entity.type
_entity.pdbx_description
1 polymer ?
#
loop_
_entity_poly.entity_id
_entity_poly.type
_entity_poly.pdbx_seq_one_letter_code
_entity_poly.pdbx_strand_id
1 'polypeptide(L)'
;MNTKPTTQTKTNTFVRFKTPEYQLITEDSQKTNLSIPTLLKKSYFSKRHQFKLINTEEIKPIIFHLSKIGNNMNQIAKHLNAGIRNGFNTEYDNMAEEFRKVQQVLVTVYGLR
;
A
#
# COMPACT_ATOMS: atom_id res chain seq x y z
N MET A 1 -4.35 34.13 -32.42
CA MET A 1 -5.03 32.85 -32.13
C MET A 1 -5.63 32.94 -30.74
N ASN A 2 -6.96 32.97 -30.63
CA ASN A 2 -7.65 33.13 -29.35
C ASN A 2 -8.02 31.75 -28.82
N THR A 3 -7.23 31.19 -27.91
CA THR A 3 -7.52 29.89 -27.29
C THR A 3 -8.65 30.07 -26.28
N LYS A 4 -9.85 29.59 -26.63
CA LYS A 4 -10.98 29.52 -25.69
C LYS A 4 -10.55 28.71 -24.45
N PRO A 5 -10.82 29.19 -23.23
CA PRO A 5 -10.54 28.40 -22.03
C PRO A 5 -11.38 27.12 -22.05
N THR A 6 -10.74 25.97 -21.86
CA THR A 6 -11.40 24.68 -21.71
C THR A 6 -12.34 24.74 -20.50
N THR A 7 -13.64 24.85 -20.73
CA THR A 7 -14.65 24.89 -19.66
C THR A 7 -14.62 23.57 -18.90
N GLN A 8 -13.97 23.53 -17.73
CA GLN A 8 -14.06 22.37 -16.86
C GLN A 8 -15.50 22.23 -16.36
N THR A 9 -16.14 21.11 -16.69
CA THR A 9 -17.48 20.77 -16.23
C THR A 9 -17.45 20.60 -14.71
N LYS A 10 -18.07 21.52 -13.97
CA LYS A 10 -18.17 21.45 -12.50
C LYS A 10 -19.30 20.51 -12.10
N THR A 11 -19.02 19.54 -11.25
CA THR A 11 -20.02 18.63 -10.66
C THR A 11 -20.11 18.85 -9.15
N ASN A 12 -21.28 18.58 -8.58
CA ASN A 12 -21.57 18.74 -7.15
C ASN A 12 -21.86 17.38 -6.50
N THR A 13 -21.53 17.25 -5.21
CA THR A 13 -21.83 16.07 -4.38
C THR A 13 -22.35 16.55 -3.04
N PHE A 14 -23.37 15.86 -2.51
CA PHE A 14 -23.94 16.12 -1.19
C PHE A 14 -23.64 14.95 -0.26
N VAL A 15 -23.21 15.24 0.97
CA VAL A 15 -22.91 14.25 2.01
C VAL A 15 -23.84 14.48 3.19
N ARG A 16 -24.50 13.42 3.66
CA ARG A 16 -25.36 13.47 4.86
C ARG A 16 -24.52 13.10 6.08
N PHE A 17 -24.65 13.87 7.14
CA PHE A 17 -23.96 13.65 8.41
C PHE A 17 -24.98 13.35 9.51
N LYS A 18 -24.58 12.54 10.48
CA LYS A 18 -25.24 12.48 11.78
C LYS A 18 -24.92 13.77 12.55
N THR A 19 -25.79 14.13 13.49
CA THR A 19 -25.58 15.31 14.35
C THR A 19 -24.17 15.41 14.96
N PRO A 20 -23.61 14.36 15.60
CA PRO A 20 -22.25 14.45 16.16
C PRO A 20 -21.16 14.62 15.09
N GLU A 21 -21.30 14.00 13.92
CA GLU A 21 -20.33 14.12 12.82
C GLU A 21 -20.32 15.55 12.26
N TYR A 22 -21.50 16.15 12.15
CA TYR A 22 -21.64 17.52 11.66
C TYR A 22 -21.08 18.55 12.66
N GLN A 23 -21.25 18.33 13.96
CA GLN A 23 -20.67 19.18 15.01
C GLN A 23 -19.14 19.17 14.93
N LEU A 24 -18.52 17.99 14.85
CA LEU A 24 -17.07 17.84 14.75
C LEU A 24 -16.50 18.58 13.53
N ILE A 25 -17.07 18.36 12.33
CA ILE A 25 -16.55 19.01 11.12
C ILE A 25 -16.81 20.53 11.11
N THR A 26 -17.84 20.99 11.83
CA THR A 26 -18.12 22.43 12.01
C THR A 26 -17.08 23.07 12.92
N GLU A 27 -16.71 22.43 14.03
CA GLU A 27 -15.63 22.89 14.89
C GLU A 27 -14.31 22.95 14.14
N ASP A 28 -13.99 21.93 13.34
CA ASP A 28 -12.78 21.90 12.51
C ASP A 28 -12.78 23.01 11.46
N SER A 29 -13.94 23.28 10.86
CA SER A 29 -14.13 24.40 9.91
C SER A 29 -13.81 25.74 10.56
N GLN A 30 -14.26 25.94 11.82
CA GLN A 30 -13.98 27.15 12.59
C GLN A 30 -12.49 27.25 12.98
N LYS A 31 -11.90 26.17 13.49
CA LYS A 31 -10.49 26.13 13.92
C LYS A 31 -9.51 26.35 12.76
N THR A 32 -9.84 25.85 11.56
CA THR A 32 -8.97 25.92 10.38
C THR A 32 -9.27 27.10 9.46
N ASN A 33 -10.38 27.81 9.70
CA ASN A 33 -10.91 28.86 8.82
C ASN A 33 -11.10 28.38 7.37
N LEU A 34 -11.47 27.11 7.19
CA LEU A 34 -11.74 26.49 5.90
C LEU A 34 -13.20 26.05 5.83
N SER A 35 -13.83 26.19 4.66
CA SER A 35 -15.18 25.64 4.46
C SER A 35 -15.19 24.12 4.60
N ILE A 36 -16.31 23.55 5.08
CA ILE A 36 -16.51 22.10 5.18
C ILE A 36 -16.18 21.37 3.86
N PRO A 37 -16.64 21.82 2.67
CA PRO A 37 -16.25 21.21 1.40
C PRO A 37 -14.73 21.24 1.14
N THR A 38 -14.06 22.33 1.52
CA THR A 38 -12.60 22.45 1.38
C THR A 38 -11.89 21.46 2.30
N LEU A 39 -12.38 21.29 3.54
CA LEU A 39 -11.85 20.30 4.47
C LEU A 39 -12.03 18.88 3.95
N LEU A 40 -13.21 18.54 3.41
CA LEU A 40 -13.47 17.22 2.81
C LEU A 40 -12.56 16.96 1.61
N LYS A 41 -12.42 17.93 0.71
CA LYS A 41 -11.51 17.84 -0.44
C LYS A 41 -10.07 17.68 0.03
N LYS A 42 -9.62 18.50 0.98
CA LYS A 42 -8.26 18.40 1.52
C LYS A 42 -8.03 17.04 2.17
N SER A 43 -8.95 16.56 3.00
CA SER A 43 -8.86 15.25 3.64
C SER A 43 -8.75 14.12 2.61
N TYR A 44 -9.64 14.10 1.61
CA TYR A 44 -9.69 13.04 0.61
C TYR A 44 -8.52 13.08 -0.39
N PHE A 45 -8.13 14.27 -0.87
CA PHE A 45 -7.11 14.42 -1.91
C PHE A 45 -5.70 14.69 -1.37
N SER A 46 -5.53 15.04 -0.08
CA SER A 46 -4.20 15.18 0.53
C SER A 46 -3.48 13.84 0.66
N LYS A 47 -4.23 12.75 0.82
CA LYS A 47 -3.69 11.39 0.83
C LYS A 47 -4.01 10.75 -0.51
N ARG A 48 -2.97 10.49 -1.31
CA ARG A 48 -3.10 9.59 -2.46
C ARG A 48 -3.54 8.25 -1.88
N HIS A 49 -4.79 7.84 -2.11
CA HIS A 49 -5.28 6.54 -1.68
C HIS A 49 -4.49 5.48 -2.47
N GLN A 50 -3.38 4.99 -1.90
CA GLN A 50 -2.53 3.96 -2.50
C GLN A 50 -3.03 2.54 -2.15
N PHE A 51 -4.28 2.39 -1.72
CA PHE A 51 -4.86 1.07 -1.50
C PHE A 51 -5.31 0.51 -2.84
N LYS A 52 -4.35 -0.01 -3.60
CA LYS A 52 -4.66 -0.93 -4.69
C LYS A 52 -5.18 -2.21 -4.04
N LEU A 53 -6.45 -2.52 -4.25
CA LEU A 53 -7.01 -3.83 -3.88
C LEU A 53 -6.16 -4.90 -4.54
N ILE A 54 -5.58 -5.78 -3.71
CA ILE A 54 -4.73 -6.86 -4.18
C ILE A 54 -5.55 -7.77 -5.08
N ASN A 55 -5.20 -7.86 -6.35
CA ASN A 55 -5.81 -8.86 -7.23
C ASN A 55 -5.25 -10.25 -6.87
N THR A 56 -6.10 -11.28 -6.88
CA THR A 56 -5.73 -12.68 -6.67
C THR A 56 -4.60 -13.13 -7.62
N GLU A 57 -4.52 -12.59 -8.83
CA GLU A 57 -3.42 -12.89 -9.76
C GLU A 57 -2.11 -12.20 -9.35
N GLU A 58 -2.17 -11.02 -8.73
CA GLU A 58 -0.99 -10.25 -8.29
C GLU A 58 -0.37 -10.82 -7.00
N ILE A 59 -1.15 -11.53 -6.17
CA ILE A 59 -0.65 -12.13 -4.92
C ILE A 59 -0.02 -13.52 -5.12
N LYS A 60 -0.37 -14.24 -6.20
CA LYS A 60 0.18 -15.58 -6.49
C LYS A 60 1.71 -15.62 -6.53
N PRO A 61 2.41 -14.69 -7.21
CA PRO A 61 3.87 -14.67 -7.21
C PRO A 61 4.45 -14.44 -5.81
N ILE A 62 3.82 -13.57 -5.01
CA ILE A 62 4.26 -13.27 -3.63
C ILE A 62 4.17 -14.53 -2.77
N ILE A 63 3.02 -15.22 -2.79
CA ILE A 63 2.80 -16.46 -2.04
C ILE A 63 3.79 -17.55 -2.46
N PHE A 64 4.06 -17.66 -3.77
CA PHE A 64 5.02 -18.62 -4.30
C PHE A 64 6.44 -18.38 -3.79
N HIS A 65 6.94 -17.14 -3.84
CA HIS A 65 8.27 -16.78 -3.34
C HIS A 65 8.36 -16.95 -1.81
N LEU A 66 7.31 -16.57 -1.06
CA LEU A 66 7.24 -16.81 0.39
C LEU A 66 7.30 -18.30 0.75
N SER A 67 6.64 -19.16 -0.04
CA SER A 67 6.70 -20.61 0.15
C SER A 67 8.12 -21.16 -0.04
N LYS A 68 8.86 -20.64 -1.02
CA LYS A 68 10.27 -21.00 -1.25
C LYS A 68 11.18 -20.53 -0.13
N ILE A 69 10.99 -19.32 0.38
CA ILE A 69 11.70 -18.79 1.55
C ILE A 69 11.50 -19.73 2.75
N GLY A 70 10.25 -20.12 3.03
CA GLY A 70 9.94 -21.05 4.11
C GLY A 70 10.64 -22.41 3.95
N ASN A 71 10.67 -22.95 2.73
CA ASN A 71 11.35 -24.20 2.43
C ASN A 71 12.87 -24.11 2.67
N ASN A 72 13.52 -23.05 2.19
CA ASN A 72 14.96 -22.84 2.38
C ASN A 72 15.29 -22.63 3.87
N MET A 73 14.49 -21.84 4.57
CA MET A 73 14.63 -21.63 6.01
C MET A 73 14.50 -22.94 6.80
N ASN A 74 13.56 -23.81 6.40
CA ASN A 74 13.39 -25.12 7.00
C ASN A 74 14.61 -26.04 6.73
N GLN A 75 15.24 -25.95 5.57
CA GLN A 75 16.47 -26.70 5.27
C GLN A 75 17.63 -26.22 6.14
N ILE A 76 17.83 -24.90 6.25
CA ILE A 76 18.83 -24.31 7.16
C ILE A 76 18.61 -24.79 8.60
N ALA A 77 17.36 -24.75 9.08
CA ALA A 77 17.01 -25.24 10.41
C ALA A 77 17.37 -26.72 10.61
N LYS A 78 17.11 -27.59 9.62
CA LYS A 78 17.52 -29.00 9.68
C LYS A 78 19.03 -29.17 9.76
N HIS A 79 19.80 -28.42 8.99
CA HIS A 79 21.27 -28.44 9.06
C HIS A 79 21.77 -28.05 10.45
N LEU A 80 21.24 -26.95 11.00
CA LEU A 80 21.59 -26.48 12.35
C LEU A 80 21.21 -27.50 13.42
N ASN A 81 20.02 -28.09 13.33
CA ASN A 81 19.54 -29.12 14.27
C ASN A 81 20.36 -30.41 14.20
N ALA A 82 20.94 -30.73 13.03
CA ALA A 82 21.86 -31.84 12.86
C ALA A 82 23.29 -31.55 13.35
N GLY A 83 23.54 -30.36 13.91
CA GLY A 83 24.88 -29.92 14.35
C GLY A 83 25.81 -29.52 13.21
N ILE A 84 25.30 -29.46 11.98
CA ILE A 84 26.05 -29.12 10.78
C ILE A 84 26.11 -27.59 10.67
N ARG A 85 27.28 -27.01 10.93
CA ARG A 85 27.51 -25.55 10.90
C ARG A 85 27.88 -25.01 9.51
N ASN A 86 28.07 -25.88 8.53
CA ASN A 86 28.61 -25.56 7.21
C ASN A 86 27.71 -26.20 6.13
N GLY A 87 27.59 -25.60 4.94
CA GLY A 87 26.92 -26.23 3.81
C GLY A 87 25.44 -25.87 3.63
N PHE A 88 24.91 -24.92 4.41
CA PHE A 88 23.60 -24.31 4.16
C PHE A 88 23.69 -22.93 3.45
N ASN A 89 24.90 -22.55 3.00
CA ASN A 89 25.13 -21.25 2.36
C ASN A 89 24.29 -21.07 1.09
N THR A 90 24.11 -22.14 0.32
CA THR A 90 23.28 -22.15 -0.88
C THR A 90 21.82 -21.87 -0.55
N GLU A 91 21.29 -22.49 0.50
CA GLU A 91 19.92 -22.30 0.99
C GLU A 91 19.73 -20.88 1.51
N TYR A 92 20.74 -20.32 2.17
CA TYR A 92 20.75 -18.93 2.62
C TYR A 92 20.72 -17.95 1.43
N ASP A 93 21.59 -18.14 0.44
CA ASP A 93 21.65 -17.30 -0.76
C ASP A 93 20.35 -17.37 -1.55
N ASN A 94 19.80 -18.57 -1.71
CA ASN A 94 18.50 -18.78 -2.35
C ASN A 94 17.36 -18.10 -1.58
N MET A 95 17.37 -18.18 -0.24
CA MET A 95 16.39 -17.49 0.59
C MET A 95 16.47 -15.96 0.42
N ALA A 96 17.68 -15.40 0.45
CA ALA A 96 17.91 -13.97 0.26
C ALA A 96 17.44 -13.50 -1.12
N GLU A 97 17.67 -14.29 -2.16
CA GLU A 97 17.22 -13.99 -3.52
C GLU A 97 15.70 -14.02 -3.67
N GLU A 98 15.02 -15.00 -3.06
CA GLU A 98 13.55 -15.04 -3.07
C GLU A 98 12.95 -13.87 -2.27
N PHE A 99 13.60 -13.41 -1.20
CA PHE A 99 13.21 -12.18 -0.49
C PHE A 99 13.30 -10.94 -1.38
N ARG A 100 14.37 -10.79 -2.18
CA ARG A 100 14.50 -9.68 -3.14
C ARG A 100 13.38 -9.69 -4.18
N LYS A 101 12.99 -10.87 -4.67
CA LYS A 101 11.88 -11.01 -5.64
C LYS A 101 10.55 -10.57 -5.04
N VAL A 102 10.27 -10.92 -3.79
CA VAL A 102 9.08 -10.43 -3.06
C VAL A 102 9.10 -8.91 -2.97
N GLN A 103 10.24 -8.31 -2.58
CA GLN A 103 10.37 -6.84 -2.52
C GLN A 103 10.15 -6.19 -3.87
N GLN A 104 10.71 -6.75 -4.95
CA GLN A 104 10.54 -6.22 -6.31
C GLN A 104 9.08 -6.24 -6.76
N VAL A 105 8.35 -7.34 -6.51
CA VAL A 105 6.93 -7.44 -6.83
C VAL A 105 6.13 -6.41 -6.03
N LEU A 106 6.42 -6.25 -4.74
CA LEU A 106 5.73 -5.28 -3.89
C LEU A 106 5.95 -3.83 -4.33
N VAL A 107 7.20 -3.45 -4.67
CA VAL A 107 7.53 -2.12 -5.19
C VAL A 107 6.83 -1.88 -6.53
N THR A 108 6.83 -2.88 -7.43
CA THR A 108 6.24 -2.75 -8.77
C THR A 108 4.72 -2.62 -8.72
N VAL A 109 4.05 -3.41 -7.87
CA VAL A 109 2.59 -3.47 -7.81
C VAL A 109 2.00 -2.35 -6.95
N TYR A 110 2.67 -2.00 -5.85
CA TYR A 110 2.11 -1.09 -4.84
C TYR A 110 2.82 0.27 -4.77
N GLY A 111 3.94 0.47 -5.48
CA GLY A 111 4.63 1.75 -5.50
C GLY A 111 5.19 2.18 -4.13
N LEU A 112 5.35 1.23 -3.20
CA LEU A 112 6.03 1.42 -1.92
C LEU A 112 7.48 1.79 -2.24
N ARG A 113 7.81 3.08 -2.13
CA ARG A 113 9.17 3.61 -2.15
C ARG A 113 9.66 3.80 -0.73
#